data_AF-A0A3B6C583-F1
#
_entry.id   AF-A0A3B6C583-F1
#
_cell.length_a   1.000
_cell.length_b   1.000
_cell.length_c   1.000
_cell.angle_alpha   90.00
_cell.angle_beta   90.00
_cell.angle_gamma   90.00
#
_symmetry.space_group_name_H-M   'P 1'
#
loop_
_entity.id
_entity.type
_entity.pdbx_description
1 polymer ?
#
loop_
_entity_poly.entity_id
_entity_poly.type
_entity_poly.pdbx_seq_one_letter_code
_entity_poly.pdbx_strand_id
1 'polypeptide(L)'
;DCQNMKDVVVIDIGTPQKKEYFLCAETPSAARAWVSTLHATQLVLQAHKQAVDSLGGNGSAKLGTVATVVAVANATAIEASKEVEAAMKISLRAALGSTTNKLSKGQLDDLTIMMETLRVKDDELHQLLQDIRARDSTIREITDKLQETAEAAETAASAAHAIDEARRFLSSELERLKQDQENQVELSLLRLRESEEKSKLLAEEREHLLKERDSALQEAQMWRSELGKARGNAVILEAAVVRAEEKARVSAADADMRIKEAVSKLESAAKEKEELLALVDALKSQIQRQETSTKQICEERSELCSTSKHMDMDDDNVDKACLSDTDLIPIAENIVELDDEGVDIRTIGDTEWENPHSSEVSDVREVTTEAEENSLDIPVDSQPVADDTFQG
;
A
#
# COMPACT_ATOMS: atom_id res chain seq x y z
N ASP A 1 -21.45 -65.91 58.97
CA ASP A 1 -21.59 -67.38 59.02
C ASP A 1 -20.45 -68.19 58.39
N CYS A 2 -19.19 -67.75 58.46
CA CYS A 2 -18.04 -68.51 57.89
C CYS A 2 -17.05 -69.03 58.95
N GLN A 3 -17.40 -68.99 60.24
CA GLN A 3 -16.47 -69.32 61.33
C GLN A 3 -16.40 -70.81 61.71
N ASN A 4 -17.19 -71.70 61.08
CA ASN A 4 -17.26 -73.12 61.46
C ASN A 4 -16.84 -74.12 60.36
N MET A 5 -16.15 -73.69 59.31
CA MET A 5 -15.58 -74.58 58.30
C MET A 5 -14.06 -74.47 58.30
N LYS A 6 -13.37 -75.56 58.67
CA LYS A 6 -11.91 -75.59 58.88
C LYS A 6 -11.06 -75.46 57.60
N ASP A 7 -11.68 -75.37 56.42
CA ASP A 7 -10.99 -75.36 55.12
C ASP A 7 -11.47 -74.23 54.16
N VAL A 8 -11.90 -73.07 54.69
CA VAL A 8 -12.29 -71.91 53.85
C VAL A 8 -11.07 -71.01 53.61
N VAL A 9 -10.67 -70.85 52.36
CA VAL A 9 -9.66 -69.86 51.94
C VAL A 9 -10.36 -68.54 51.69
N VAL A 10 -10.02 -67.52 52.47
CA VAL A 10 -10.54 -66.15 52.34
C VAL A 10 -9.51 -65.29 51.59
N ILE A 11 -9.94 -64.60 50.54
CA ILE A 11 -9.09 -63.74 49.72
C ILE A 11 -9.61 -62.30 49.81
N ASP A 12 -8.71 -61.36 50.07
CA ASP A 12 -9.01 -59.93 50.22
C ASP A 12 -8.85 -59.20 48.88
N ILE A 13 -9.86 -58.42 48.49
CA ILE A 13 -9.86 -57.60 47.27
C ILE A 13 -10.25 -56.18 47.66
N GLY A 14 -9.24 -55.32 47.82
CA GLY A 14 -9.43 -53.90 48.13
C GLY A 14 -9.98 -53.12 46.93
N THR A 15 -11.05 -52.34 47.14
CA THR A 15 -11.53 -51.32 46.20
C THR A 15 -11.42 -49.93 46.83
N PRO A 16 -11.25 -48.83 46.03
CA PRO A 16 -11.06 -47.48 46.57
C PRO A 16 -12.30 -46.90 47.29
N GLN A 17 -13.45 -47.57 47.23
CA GLN A 17 -14.61 -47.27 48.04
C GLN A 17 -14.62 -48.25 49.22
N LYS A 18 -14.55 -47.73 50.46
CA LYS A 18 -14.37 -48.45 51.75
C LYS A 18 -15.41 -49.55 52.08
N LYS A 19 -15.61 -50.55 51.22
CA LYS A 19 -16.34 -51.79 51.49
C LYS A 19 -15.46 -52.94 51.03
N GLU A 20 -14.88 -53.64 52.00
CA GLU A 20 -14.16 -54.89 51.78
C GLU A 20 -15.19 -55.98 51.47
N TYR A 21 -15.09 -56.59 50.29
CA TYR A 21 -15.94 -57.70 49.89
C TYR A 21 -15.16 -59.00 50.04
N PHE A 22 -15.65 -59.92 50.87
CA PHE A 22 -15.04 -61.23 51.08
C PHE A 22 -15.67 -62.25 50.15
N LEU A 23 -14.88 -62.81 49.23
CA LEU A 23 -15.28 -63.97 48.43
C LEU A 23 -14.85 -65.25 49.16
N CYS A 24 -15.82 -66.05 49.60
CA CYS A 24 -15.57 -67.36 50.18
C CYS A 24 -15.77 -68.43 49.11
N ALA A 25 -14.78 -69.31 48.92
CA ALA A 25 -14.91 -70.48 48.07
C ALA A 25 -14.73 -71.75 48.89
N GLU A 26 -15.53 -72.77 48.61
CA GLU A 26 -15.53 -74.06 49.33
C GLU A 26 -14.25 -74.88 49.11
N THR A 27 -13.47 -74.55 48.07
CA THR A 27 -12.19 -75.20 47.80
C THR A 27 -11.11 -74.18 47.41
N PRO A 28 -9.84 -74.41 47.79
CA PRO A 28 -8.72 -73.55 47.39
C PRO A 28 -8.56 -73.42 45.86
N SER A 29 -8.95 -74.45 45.10
CA SER A 29 -8.90 -74.41 43.63
C SER A 29 -10.00 -73.54 43.04
N ALA A 30 -11.23 -73.57 43.57
CA ALA A 30 -12.28 -72.65 43.17
C ALA A 30 -11.89 -71.19 43.48
N ALA A 31 -11.26 -70.94 44.63
CA ALA A 31 -10.75 -69.61 44.98
C ALA A 31 -9.73 -69.09 43.95
N ARG A 32 -8.76 -69.92 43.55
CA ARG A 32 -7.74 -69.56 42.53
C ARG A 32 -8.35 -69.33 41.15
N ALA A 33 -9.33 -70.13 40.75
CA ALA A 33 -10.03 -69.97 39.48
C ALA A 33 -10.80 -68.63 39.42
N TRP A 34 -11.45 -68.24 40.51
CA TRP A 34 -12.14 -66.94 40.61
C TRP A 34 -11.17 -65.76 40.51
N VAL A 35 -10.03 -65.80 41.20
CA VAL A 35 -9.00 -64.74 41.13
C VAL A 35 -8.42 -64.62 39.72
N SER A 36 -8.08 -65.73 39.08
CA SER A 36 -7.54 -65.73 37.71
C SER A 36 -8.54 -65.18 36.71
N THR A 37 -9.82 -65.51 36.86
CA THR A 37 -10.89 -64.99 36.01
C THR A 37 -11.09 -63.49 36.21
N LEU A 38 -11.09 -63.02 37.46
CA LEU A 38 -11.22 -61.59 37.77
C LEU A 38 -10.06 -60.78 37.20
N HIS A 39 -8.82 -61.26 37.37
CA HIS A 39 -7.64 -60.62 36.81
C HIS A 39 -7.68 -60.54 35.27
N ALA A 40 -8.16 -61.60 34.61
CA ALA A 40 -8.35 -61.60 33.16
C ALA A 40 -9.40 -60.55 32.72
N THR A 41 -10.53 -60.43 33.43
CA THR A 41 -11.55 -59.41 33.12
C THR A 41 -11.04 -57.99 33.31
N GLN A 42 -10.21 -57.74 34.32
CA GLN A 42 -9.59 -56.44 34.55
C GLN A 42 -8.69 -56.02 33.38
N LEU A 43 -7.89 -56.96 32.84
CA LEU A 43 -7.04 -56.70 31.68
C LEU A 43 -7.86 -56.38 30.42
N VAL A 44 -8.99 -57.06 30.21
CA VAL A 44 -9.92 -56.76 29.09
C VAL A 44 -10.50 -55.35 29.23
N LEU A 45 -11.00 -54.99 30.41
CA LEU A 45 -11.55 -53.66 30.66
C LEU A 45 -10.50 -52.55 30.46
N GLN A 46 -9.26 -52.79 30.89
CA GLN A 46 -8.15 -51.87 30.66
C GLN A 46 -7.84 -51.70 29.16
N ALA A 47 -7.81 -52.79 28.40
CA ALA A 47 -7.57 -52.76 26.96
C ALA A 47 -8.71 -52.05 26.20
N HIS A 48 -9.97 -52.30 26.60
CA HIS A 48 -11.14 -51.60 26.06
C HIS A 48 -11.09 -50.10 26.36
N LYS A 49 -10.75 -49.71 27.60
CA LYS A 49 -10.59 -48.30 27.97
C LYS A 49 -9.53 -47.62 27.10
N GLN A 50 -8.36 -48.25 26.95
CA GLN A 50 -7.29 -47.72 26.10
C GLN A 50 -7.71 -47.56 24.63
N ALA A 51 -8.50 -48.50 24.09
CA ALA A 51 -9.04 -48.40 22.74
C ALA A 51 -10.06 -47.26 22.58
N VAL A 52 -10.92 -47.06 23.58
CA VAL A 52 -11.89 -45.95 23.61
C VAL A 52 -11.17 -44.61 23.72
N ASP A 53 -10.19 -44.48 24.62
CA ASP A 53 -9.38 -43.27 24.78
C ASP A 53 -8.60 -42.96 23.48
N SER A 54 -8.15 -43.99 22.76
CA SER A 54 -7.51 -43.89 21.43
C SER A 54 -8.43 -43.36 20.32
N LEU A 55 -9.73 -43.70 20.36
CA LEU A 55 -10.74 -43.19 19.41
C LEU A 55 -11.10 -41.72 19.70
N GLY A 56 -10.87 -41.24 20.93
CA GLY A 56 -11.16 -39.88 21.38
C GLY A 56 -10.10 -38.82 21.04
N GLY A 57 -8.98 -39.20 20.43
CA GLY A 57 -7.92 -38.28 19.96
C GLY A 57 -6.54 -38.59 20.55
N ASN A 58 -5.59 -38.88 19.66
CA ASN A 58 -4.12 -38.99 19.87
C ASN A 58 -3.49 -40.32 20.35
N GLY A 59 -4.18 -41.46 20.37
CA GLY A 59 -3.56 -42.75 20.72
C GLY A 59 -3.56 -43.81 19.61
N SER A 60 -2.40 -44.32 19.19
CA SER A 60 -2.29 -45.45 18.24
C SER A 60 -2.41 -46.81 18.95
N ALA A 61 -3.57 -47.12 19.54
CA ALA A 61 -3.86 -48.47 20.03
C ALA A 61 -4.55 -49.26 18.92
N LYS A 62 -3.77 -50.10 18.21
CA LYS A 62 -4.30 -50.97 17.14
C LYS A 62 -5.30 -51.97 17.74
N LEU A 63 -6.49 -52.05 17.13
CA LEU A 63 -7.58 -52.99 17.43
C LEU A 63 -7.11 -54.44 17.71
N GLY A 64 -6.00 -54.86 17.12
CA GLY A 64 -5.36 -56.17 17.35
C GLY A 64 -4.89 -56.44 18.80
N THR A 65 -4.62 -55.41 19.60
CA THR A 65 -4.24 -55.56 21.02
C THR A 65 -5.44 -55.95 21.87
N VAL A 66 -6.63 -55.40 21.57
CA VAL A 66 -7.87 -55.78 22.26
C VAL A 66 -8.26 -57.21 21.91
N ALA A 67 -8.20 -57.58 20.63
CA ALA A 67 -8.53 -58.94 20.18
C ALA A 67 -7.64 -60.02 20.82
N THR A 68 -6.33 -59.75 20.97
CA THR A 68 -5.40 -60.67 21.62
C THR A 68 -5.63 -60.78 23.13
N VAL A 69 -5.86 -59.66 23.83
CA VAL A 69 -6.17 -59.67 25.27
C VAL A 69 -7.49 -60.39 25.57
N VAL A 70 -8.52 -60.20 24.73
CA VAL A 70 -9.81 -60.90 24.85
C VAL A 70 -9.66 -62.39 24.58
N ALA A 71 -8.88 -62.79 23.57
CA ALA A 71 -8.60 -64.20 23.29
C ALA A 71 -7.88 -64.89 24.46
N VAL A 72 -6.89 -64.22 25.06
CA VAL A 72 -6.17 -64.73 26.24
C VAL A 72 -7.10 -64.82 27.45
N ALA A 73 -7.93 -63.81 27.71
CA ALA A 73 -8.87 -63.82 28.82
C ALA A 73 -9.92 -64.94 28.69
N ASN A 74 -10.42 -65.19 27.48
CA ASN A 74 -11.32 -66.30 27.21
C ASN A 74 -10.65 -67.66 27.42
N ALA A 75 -9.39 -67.82 27.00
CA ALA A 75 -8.63 -69.04 27.26
C ALA A 75 -8.42 -69.27 28.77
N THR A 76 -8.10 -68.22 29.54
CA THR A 76 -7.97 -68.27 31.00
C THR A 76 -9.29 -68.62 31.69
N ALA A 77 -10.42 -68.06 31.24
CA ALA A 77 -11.74 -68.36 31.80
C ALA A 77 -12.16 -69.81 31.52
N ILE A 78 -11.89 -70.32 30.32
CA ILE A 78 -12.14 -71.73 29.96
C ILE A 78 -11.32 -72.67 30.85
N GLU A 79 -10.05 -72.35 31.10
CA GLU A 79 -9.18 -73.19 31.94
C GLU A 79 -9.59 -73.13 33.43
N ALA A 80 -9.92 -71.94 33.94
CA ALA A 80 -10.47 -71.76 35.28
C ALA A 80 -11.78 -72.54 35.48
N SER A 81 -12.64 -72.59 34.46
CA SER A 81 -13.88 -73.39 34.49
C SER A 81 -13.60 -74.89 34.64
N LYS A 82 -12.60 -75.42 33.93
CA LYS A 82 -12.19 -76.83 34.07
C LYS A 82 -11.66 -77.14 35.48
N GLU A 83 -10.89 -76.23 36.08
CA GLU A 83 -10.39 -76.39 37.45
C GLU A 83 -11.53 -76.40 38.49
N VAL A 84 -12.55 -75.55 38.31
CA VAL A 84 -13.74 -75.54 39.17
C VAL A 84 -14.55 -76.83 39.00
N GLU A 85 -14.78 -77.29 37.77
CA GLU A 85 -15.51 -78.53 37.51
C GLU A 85 -14.78 -79.76 38.09
N ALA A 86 -13.45 -79.80 37.98
CA ALA A 86 -12.64 -80.85 38.59
C ALA A 86 -12.73 -80.84 40.12
N ALA A 87 -12.68 -79.65 40.75
CA ALA A 87 -12.85 -79.50 42.18
C ALA A 87 -14.26 -79.92 42.65
N MET A 88 -15.29 -79.57 41.89
CA MET A 88 -16.68 -79.95 42.16
C MET A 88 -16.88 -81.48 42.08
N LYS A 89 -16.27 -82.15 41.10
CA LYS A 89 -16.28 -83.63 41.00
C LYS A 89 -15.62 -84.32 42.19
N ILE A 90 -14.56 -83.73 42.74
CA ILE A 90 -13.88 -84.24 43.94
C ILE A 90 -14.79 -84.06 45.17
N SER A 91 -15.43 -82.89 45.31
CA SER A 91 -16.36 -82.60 46.41
C SER A 91 -17.60 -83.51 46.36
N LEU A 92 -18.18 -83.73 45.17
CA LEU A 92 -19.31 -84.65 44.96
C LEU A 92 -18.95 -86.09 45.35
N ARG A 93 -17.73 -86.55 45.00
CA ARG A 93 -17.24 -87.88 45.38
C ARG A 93 -17.05 -88.02 46.90
N ALA A 94 -16.60 -86.96 47.56
CA ALA A 94 -16.47 -86.92 49.02
C ALA A 94 -17.83 -86.95 49.73
N ALA A 95 -18.84 -86.24 49.20
CA ALA A 95 -20.20 -86.23 49.74
C ALA A 95 -20.93 -87.58 49.54
N LEU A 96 -20.79 -88.21 48.37
CA LEU A 96 -21.42 -89.50 48.05
C LEU A 96 -20.75 -90.69 48.77
N GLY A 97 -19.51 -90.56 49.23
CA GLY A 97 -18.84 -91.57 50.05
C GLY A 97 -19.42 -91.72 51.47
N SER A 98 -20.27 -90.78 51.91
CA SER A 98 -20.73 -90.68 53.32
C SER A 98 -22.17 -91.19 53.56
N THR A 99 -22.88 -91.73 52.57
CA THR A 99 -24.28 -92.19 52.74
C THR A 99 -24.45 -93.68 52.48
N THR A 100 -24.05 -94.52 53.44
CA THR A 100 -24.50 -95.93 53.51
C THR A 100 -25.33 -96.14 54.78
N ASN A 101 -26.56 -95.60 54.78
CA ASN A 101 -27.55 -95.91 55.80
C ASN A 101 -28.70 -96.74 55.24
N LYS A 102 -28.92 -97.84 55.96
CA LYS A 102 -29.81 -98.98 55.73
C LYS A 102 -31.25 -98.56 55.42
N LEU A 103 -31.80 -99.08 54.33
CA LEU A 103 -33.22 -98.98 54.00
C LEU A 103 -34.01 -99.99 54.85
N SER A 104 -34.70 -99.52 55.90
CA SER A 104 -35.71 -100.31 56.61
C SER A 104 -36.97 -100.40 55.74
N LYS A 105 -37.15 -101.55 55.08
CA LYS A 105 -38.28 -101.86 54.21
C LYS A 105 -39.55 -102.07 55.04
N GLY A 106 -40.28 -101.00 55.29
CA GLY A 106 -41.70 -101.06 55.62
C GLY A 106 -42.48 -101.39 54.34
N GLN A 107 -43.28 -102.45 54.40
CA GLN A 107 -44.14 -102.91 53.32
C GLN A 107 -45.28 -101.91 53.10
N LEU A 108 -45.05 -100.88 52.27
CA LEU A 108 -46.10 -100.08 51.67
C LEU A 108 -46.82 -100.96 50.63
N ASP A 109 -48.14 -101.05 50.74
CA ASP A 109 -49.01 -101.77 49.80
C ASP A 109 -48.80 -101.23 48.38
N ASP A 110 -48.55 -102.11 47.40
CA ASP A 110 -48.18 -101.74 46.03
C ASP A 110 -49.25 -100.87 45.34
N LEU A 111 -50.51 -101.04 45.73
CA LEU A 111 -51.62 -100.19 45.28
C LEU A 111 -51.48 -98.74 45.80
N THR A 112 -51.06 -98.58 47.06
CA THR A 112 -50.82 -97.26 47.66
C THR A 112 -49.64 -96.56 46.99
N ILE A 113 -48.57 -97.30 46.67
CA ILE A 113 -47.41 -96.77 45.94
C ILE A 113 -47.82 -96.29 44.54
N MET A 114 -48.62 -97.08 43.81
CA MET A 114 -49.10 -96.72 42.48
C MET A 114 -50.02 -95.50 42.51
N MET A 115 -50.95 -95.42 43.46
CA MET A 115 -51.83 -94.26 43.62
C MET A 115 -51.05 -92.98 43.93
N GLU A 116 -50.11 -93.03 44.87
CA GLU A 116 -49.29 -91.87 45.22
C GLU A 116 -48.36 -91.48 44.05
N THR A 117 -47.83 -92.44 43.31
CA THR A 117 -47.02 -92.17 42.11
C THR A 117 -47.86 -91.47 41.03
N LEU A 118 -49.10 -91.93 40.78
CA LEU A 118 -49.99 -91.27 39.82
C LEU A 118 -50.34 -89.85 40.27
N ARG A 119 -50.63 -89.66 41.56
CA ARG A 119 -50.90 -88.32 42.13
C ARG A 119 -49.73 -87.37 41.94
N VAL A 120 -48.51 -87.82 42.27
CA VAL A 120 -47.28 -87.03 42.07
C VAL A 120 -47.05 -86.72 40.59
N LYS A 121 -47.33 -87.66 39.68
CA LYS A 121 -47.21 -87.41 38.23
C LYS A 121 -48.24 -86.40 37.72
N ASP A 122 -49.47 -86.45 38.22
CA ASP A 122 -50.49 -85.45 37.92
C ASP A 122 -50.11 -84.06 38.45
N ASP A 123 -49.55 -83.96 39.65
CA ASP A 123 -49.03 -82.71 40.21
C ASP A 123 -47.85 -82.17 39.38
N GLU A 124 -46.89 -83.04 39.00
CA GLU A 124 -45.76 -82.68 38.11
C GLU A 124 -46.25 -82.17 36.74
N LEU A 125 -47.27 -82.81 36.14
CA LEU A 125 -47.87 -82.36 34.89
C LEU A 125 -48.57 -81.01 35.03
N HIS A 126 -49.29 -80.78 36.14
CA HIS A 126 -49.91 -79.49 36.42
C HIS A 126 -48.87 -78.38 36.61
N GLN A 127 -47.76 -78.67 37.33
CA GLN A 127 -46.67 -77.72 37.50
C GLN A 127 -46.00 -77.39 36.16
N LEU A 128 -45.70 -78.40 35.33
CA LEU A 128 -45.14 -78.19 33.99
C LEU A 128 -46.05 -77.32 33.11
N LEU A 129 -47.37 -77.53 33.18
CA LEU A 129 -48.33 -76.70 32.44
C LEU A 129 -48.30 -75.24 32.90
N GLN A 130 -48.20 -74.98 34.20
CA GLN A 130 -48.07 -73.62 34.74
C GLN A 130 -46.75 -72.97 34.30
N ASP A 131 -45.64 -73.70 34.38
CA ASP A 131 -44.32 -73.23 33.95
C ASP A 131 -44.31 -72.88 32.46
N ILE A 132 -44.95 -73.70 31.61
CA ILE A 132 -45.10 -73.41 30.17
C ILE A 132 -45.86 -72.11 29.96
N ARG A 133 -46.99 -71.90 30.64
CA ARG A 133 -47.76 -70.65 30.53
C ARG A 133 -46.98 -69.43 31.01
N ALA A 134 -46.22 -69.57 32.10
CA ALA A 134 -45.35 -68.51 32.59
C ALA A 134 -44.29 -68.15 31.54
N ARG A 135 -43.64 -69.16 30.94
CA ARG A 135 -42.68 -68.96 29.84
C ARG A 135 -43.33 -68.31 28.62
N ASP A 136 -44.52 -68.73 28.21
CA ASP A 136 -45.26 -68.11 27.10
C ASP A 136 -45.62 -66.65 27.37
N SER A 137 -45.89 -66.29 28.63
CA SER A 137 -46.06 -64.90 29.05
C SER A 137 -44.76 -64.10 28.91
N THR A 138 -43.64 -64.64 29.38
CA THR A 138 -42.32 -64.01 29.26
C THR A 138 -41.89 -63.87 27.80
N ILE A 139 -42.15 -64.88 26.96
CA ILE A 139 -41.84 -64.83 25.52
C ILE A 139 -42.60 -63.69 24.87
N ARG A 140 -43.91 -63.54 25.13
CA ARG A 140 -44.71 -62.42 24.61
C ARG A 140 -44.17 -61.07 25.04
N GLU A 141 -43.84 -60.90 26.32
CA GLU A 141 -43.25 -59.64 26.83
C GLU A 141 -41.90 -59.32 26.16
N ILE A 142 -41.06 -60.34 25.93
CA ILE A 142 -39.80 -60.17 25.20
C ILE A 142 -40.09 -59.78 23.74
N THR A 143 -41.06 -60.41 23.08
CA THR A 143 -41.45 -60.06 21.71
C THR A 143 -41.93 -58.62 21.61
N ASP A 144 -42.77 -58.16 22.53
CA ASP A 144 -43.27 -56.77 22.54
C ASP A 144 -42.11 -55.77 22.73
N LYS A 145 -41.20 -56.05 23.67
CA LYS A 145 -39.99 -55.21 23.89
C LYS A 145 -39.07 -55.17 22.67
N LEU A 146 -38.91 -56.29 21.96
CA LEU A 146 -38.12 -56.34 20.73
C LEU A 146 -38.77 -55.53 19.61
N GLN A 147 -40.10 -55.56 19.51
CA GLN A 147 -40.86 -54.75 18.56
C GLN A 147 -40.71 -53.26 18.85
N GLU A 148 -40.89 -52.83 20.11
CA GLU A 148 -40.68 -51.43 20.53
C GLU A 148 -39.24 -50.97 20.24
N THR A 149 -38.25 -51.84 20.48
CA THR A 149 -36.84 -51.55 20.18
C THR A 149 -36.60 -51.40 18.67
N ALA A 150 -37.26 -52.22 17.84
CA ALA A 150 -37.15 -52.13 16.39
C ALA A 150 -37.75 -50.82 15.86
N GLU A 151 -38.92 -50.42 16.35
CA GLU A 151 -39.57 -49.15 15.99
C GLU A 151 -38.75 -47.93 16.45
N ALA A 152 -38.18 -47.99 17.65
CA ALA A 152 -37.26 -46.96 18.14
C ALA A 152 -35.97 -46.87 17.29
N ALA A 153 -35.43 -48.00 16.84
CA ALA A 153 -34.27 -48.03 15.97
C ALA A 153 -34.58 -47.48 14.57
N GLU A 154 -35.75 -47.80 14.00
CA GLU A 154 -36.20 -47.27 12.72
C GLU A 154 -36.38 -45.75 12.78
N THR A 155 -37.08 -45.24 13.79
CA THR A 155 -37.27 -43.79 13.98
C THR A 155 -35.93 -43.06 14.19
N ALA A 156 -35.00 -43.63 14.96
CA ALA A 156 -33.66 -43.08 15.12
C ALA A 156 -32.86 -43.06 13.82
N ALA A 157 -32.95 -44.13 13.00
CA ALA A 157 -32.29 -44.19 11.70
C ALA A 157 -32.87 -43.15 10.71
N SER A 158 -34.19 -42.99 10.66
CA SER A 158 -34.84 -41.97 9.84
C SER A 158 -34.46 -40.56 10.28
N ALA A 159 -34.39 -40.29 11.59
CA ALA A 159 -33.95 -39.00 12.12
C ALA A 159 -32.47 -38.71 11.76
N ALA A 160 -31.59 -39.72 11.90
CA ALA A 160 -30.18 -39.59 11.52
C ALA A 160 -30.02 -39.30 10.02
N HIS A 161 -30.82 -39.93 9.16
CA HIS A 161 -30.81 -39.67 7.72
C HIS A 161 -31.23 -38.24 7.39
N ALA A 162 -32.34 -37.75 7.98
CA ALA A 162 -32.82 -36.40 7.77
C ALA A 162 -31.79 -35.34 8.21
N ILE A 163 -31.11 -35.57 9.34
CA ILE A 163 -30.02 -34.69 9.82
C ILE A 163 -28.85 -34.70 8.83
N ASP A 164 -28.46 -35.86 8.31
CA ASP A 164 -27.35 -35.96 7.37
C ASP A 164 -27.65 -35.32 6.02
N GLU A 165 -28.89 -35.40 5.53
CA GLU A 165 -29.35 -34.65 4.36
C GLU A 165 -29.28 -33.13 4.58
N ALA A 166 -29.79 -32.64 5.71
CA ALA A 166 -29.70 -31.24 6.07
C ALA A 166 -28.24 -30.77 6.19
N ARG A 167 -27.37 -31.59 6.79
CA ARG A 167 -25.93 -31.32 6.91
C ARG A 167 -25.27 -31.22 5.53
N ARG A 168 -25.58 -32.14 4.60
CA ARG A 168 -25.06 -32.08 3.23
C ARG A 168 -25.50 -30.81 2.51
N PHE A 169 -26.79 -30.49 2.59
CA PHE A 169 -27.34 -29.28 1.98
C PHE A 169 -26.65 -28.00 2.50
N LEU A 170 -26.57 -27.85 3.83
CA LEU A 170 -25.90 -26.69 4.44
C LEU A 170 -24.42 -26.62 4.08
N SER A 171 -23.74 -27.77 3.95
CA SER A 171 -22.34 -27.82 3.52
C SER A 171 -22.16 -27.34 2.08
N SER A 172 -23.06 -27.73 1.17
CA SER A 172 -23.07 -27.24 -0.21
C SER A 172 -23.35 -25.74 -0.30
N GLU A 173 -24.28 -25.23 0.51
CA GLU A 173 -24.63 -23.81 0.54
C GLU A 173 -23.48 -22.96 1.11
N LEU A 174 -22.77 -23.47 2.12
CA LEU A 174 -21.58 -22.81 2.67
C LEU A 174 -20.46 -22.72 1.62
N GLU A 175 -20.18 -23.79 0.89
CA GLU A 175 -19.13 -23.75 -0.15
C GLU A 175 -19.52 -22.79 -1.29
N ARG A 176 -20.80 -22.75 -1.66
CA ARG A 176 -21.32 -21.77 -2.63
C ARG A 176 -21.09 -20.33 -2.16
N LEU A 177 -21.48 -20.00 -0.93
CA LEU A 177 -21.30 -18.67 -0.36
C LEU A 177 -19.83 -18.28 -0.24
N LYS A 178 -18.97 -19.23 0.12
CA LYS A 178 -17.52 -19.02 0.20
C LYS A 178 -16.95 -18.71 -1.18
N GLN A 179 -17.34 -19.44 -2.22
CA GLN A 179 -16.91 -19.17 -3.59
C GLN A 179 -17.39 -17.80 -4.07
N ASP A 180 -18.64 -17.43 -3.78
CA ASP A 180 -19.18 -16.11 -4.14
C ASP A 180 -18.40 -14.97 -3.46
N GLN A 181 -18.05 -15.15 -2.18
CA GLN A 181 -17.23 -14.19 -1.44
C GLN A 181 -15.81 -14.10 -2.02
N GLU A 182 -15.19 -15.22 -2.37
CA GLU A 182 -13.87 -15.25 -3.00
C GLU A 182 -13.86 -14.52 -4.35
N ASN A 183 -14.87 -14.78 -5.19
CA ASN A 183 -15.07 -14.08 -6.46
C ASN A 183 -15.26 -12.57 -6.26
N GLN A 184 -16.04 -12.17 -5.24
CA GLN A 184 -16.24 -10.75 -4.92
C GLN A 184 -14.94 -10.06 -4.48
N VAL A 185 -14.13 -10.75 -3.66
CA VAL A 185 -12.81 -10.26 -3.24
C VAL A 185 -11.89 -10.12 -4.44
N GLU A 186 -11.84 -11.10 -5.34
CA GLU A 186 -11.02 -11.04 -6.56
C GLU A 186 -11.41 -9.85 -7.44
N LEU A 187 -12.71 -9.64 -7.67
CA LEU A 187 -13.21 -8.49 -8.43
C LEU A 187 -12.85 -7.15 -7.77
N SER A 188 -12.95 -7.07 -6.44
CA SER A 188 -12.57 -5.86 -5.70
C SER A 188 -11.07 -5.56 -5.80
N LEU A 189 -10.24 -6.60 -5.77
CA LEU A 189 -8.79 -6.48 -5.90
C LEU A 189 -8.37 -6.05 -7.31
N LEU A 190 -9.04 -6.57 -8.34
CA LEU A 190 -8.84 -6.10 -9.72
C LEU A 190 -9.17 -4.62 -9.87
N ARG A 191 -10.33 -4.17 -9.35
CA ARG A 191 -10.71 -2.74 -9.37
C ARG A 191 -9.72 -1.87 -8.60
N LEU A 192 -9.20 -2.34 -7.47
CA LEU A 192 -8.18 -1.63 -6.71
C LEU A 192 -6.90 -1.47 -7.52
N ARG A 193 -6.43 -2.54 -8.17
CA ARG A 193 -5.24 -2.50 -9.05
C ARG A 193 -5.42 -1.51 -10.20
N GLU A 194 -6.56 -1.55 -10.89
CA GLU A 194 -6.87 -0.59 -11.95
C GLU A 194 -6.87 0.87 -11.45
N SER A 195 -7.40 1.11 -10.24
CA SER A 195 -7.39 2.45 -9.64
C SER A 195 -5.99 2.89 -9.24
N GLU A 196 -5.15 1.97 -8.76
CA GLU A 196 -3.75 2.24 -8.39
C GLU A 196 -2.93 2.59 -9.65
N GLU A 197 -3.12 1.87 -10.75
CA GLU A 197 -2.49 2.16 -12.03
C GLU A 197 -2.90 3.55 -12.57
N LYS A 198 -4.20 3.88 -12.50
CA LYS A 198 -4.68 5.23 -12.85
C LYS A 198 -4.06 6.31 -11.97
N SER A 199 -3.94 6.06 -10.66
CA SER A 199 -3.30 7.00 -9.74
C SER A 199 -1.81 7.20 -10.04
N LYS A 200 -1.10 6.15 -10.47
CA LYS A 200 0.32 6.25 -10.90
C LYS A 200 0.45 7.13 -12.13
N LEU A 201 -0.37 6.90 -13.15
CA LEU A 201 -0.37 7.72 -14.38
C LEU A 201 -0.66 9.20 -14.08
N LEU A 202 -1.65 9.47 -13.23
CA LEU A 202 -1.96 10.85 -12.81
C LEU A 202 -0.82 11.49 -12.00
N ALA A 203 -0.09 10.71 -11.21
CA ALA A 203 1.07 11.20 -10.47
C ALA A 203 2.22 11.59 -11.43
N GLU A 204 2.47 10.78 -12.46
CA GLU A 204 3.47 11.07 -13.51
C GLU A 204 3.10 12.32 -14.31
N GLU A 205 1.83 12.45 -14.72
CA GLU A 205 1.32 13.63 -15.42
C GLU A 205 1.46 14.90 -14.55
N ARG A 206 1.11 14.81 -13.27
CA ARG A 206 1.30 15.92 -12.32
C ARG A 206 2.77 16.33 -12.22
N GLU A 207 3.71 15.38 -12.17
CA GLU A 207 5.14 15.67 -12.13
C GLU A 207 5.60 16.39 -13.40
N HIS A 208 5.14 15.95 -14.57
CA HIS A 208 5.43 16.60 -15.84
C HIS A 208 4.94 18.06 -15.86
N LEU A 209 3.68 18.28 -15.47
CA LEU A 209 3.10 19.63 -15.41
C LEU A 209 3.83 20.54 -14.42
N LEU A 210 4.33 20.00 -13.29
CA LEU A 210 5.15 20.76 -12.36
C LEU A 210 6.48 21.20 -12.99
N LYS A 211 7.14 20.32 -13.76
CA LYS A 211 8.38 20.66 -14.47
C LYS A 211 8.15 21.74 -15.54
N GLU A 212 7.05 21.65 -16.29
CA GLU A 212 6.68 22.68 -17.27
C GLU A 212 6.39 24.02 -16.60
N ARG A 213 5.62 24.02 -15.51
CA ARG A 213 5.37 25.23 -14.71
C ARG A 213 6.67 25.86 -14.23
N ASP A 214 7.61 25.08 -13.70
CA ASP A 214 8.89 25.60 -13.19
C ASP A 214 9.76 26.17 -14.30
N SER A 215 9.79 25.51 -15.46
CA SER A 215 10.50 26.00 -16.64
C SER A 215 9.93 27.33 -17.12
N ALA A 216 8.60 27.44 -17.21
CA ALA A 216 7.92 28.67 -17.60
C ALA A 216 8.14 29.81 -16.58
N LEU A 217 8.16 29.50 -15.28
CA LEU A 217 8.48 30.47 -14.23
C LEU A 217 9.92 30.97 -14.33
N GLN A 218 10.87 30.08 -14.56
CA GLN A 218 12.28 30.44 -14.75
C GLN A 218 12.46 31.33 -15.99
N GLU A 219 11.82 30.98 -17.10
CA GLU A 219 11.85 31.79 -18.32
C GLU A 219 11.25 33.18 -18.09
N ALA A 220 10.09 33.27 -17.42
CA ALA A 220 9.47 34.54 -17.08
C ALA A 220 10.37 35.41 -16.18
N GLN A 221 11.10 34.81 -15.24
CA GLN A 221 12.07 35.52 -14.40
C GLN A 221 13.25 36.06 -15.23
N MET A 222 13.77 35.26 -16.18
CA MET A 222 14.81 35.70 -17.11
C MET A 222 14.34 36.91 -17.93
N TRP A 223 13.16 36.84 -18.55
CA TRP A 223 12.60 37.96 -19.32
C TRP A 223 12.36 39.21 -18.47
N ARG A 224 11.96 39.07 -17.20
CA ARG A 224 11.85 40.21 -16.28
C ARG A 224 13.20 40.86 -16.00
N SER A 225 14.26 40.08 -15.84
CA SER A 225 15.62 40.58 -15.65
C SER A 225 16.11 41.34 -16.89
N GLU A 226 15.95 40.75 -18.08
CA GLU A 226 16.33 41.40 -19.35
C GLU A 226 15.53 42.67 -19.61
N LEU A 227 14.22 42.68 -19.31
CA LEU A 227 13.40 43.88 -19.38
C LEU A 227 13.92 44.98 -18.44
N GLY A 228 14.34 44.62 -17.23
CA GLY A 228 14.97 45.54 -16.28
C GLY A 228 16.25 46.16 -16.82
N LYS A 229 17.14 45.35 -17.41
CA LYS A 229 18.38 45.81 -18.06
C LYS A 229 18.09 46.75 -19.24
N ALA A 230 17.16 46.37 -20.11
CA ALA A 230 16.77 47.18 -21.27
C ALA A 230 16.20 48.55 -20.85
N ARG A 231 15.33 48.57 -19.82
CA ARG A 231 14.81 49.82 -19.25
C ARG A 231 15.92 50.70 -18.66
N GLY A 232 16.87 50.11 -17.93
CA GLY A 232 18.03 50.85 -17.41
C GLY A 232 18.86 51.47 -18.53
N ASN A 233 19.15 50.72 -19.60
CA ASN A 233 19.89 51.21 -20.76
C ASN A 233 19.16 52.33 -21.50
N ALA A 234 17.83 52.23 -21.65
CA ALA A 234 17.01 53.28 -22.26
C ALA A 234 17.15 54.61 -21.50
N VAL A 235 17.06 54.59 -20.17
CA VAL A 235 17.24 55.80 -19.33
C VAL A 235 18.64 56.40 -19.50
N ILE A 236 19.69 55.57 -19.59
CA ILE A 236 21.06 56.05 -19.81
C ILE A 236 21.20 56.73 -21.18
N LEU A 237 20.64 56.12 -22.22
CA LEU A 237 20.65 56.66 -23.58
C LEU A 237 19.84 57.94 -23.68
N GLU A 238 18.64 58.01 -23.09
CA GLU A 238 17.85 59.24 -22.99
C GLU A 238 18.64 60.37 -22.33
N ALA A 239 19.30 60.09 -21.19
CA ALA A 239 20.14 61.07 -20.53
C ALA A 239 21.35 61.50 -21.39
N ALA A 240 21.90 60.60 -22.21
CA ALA A 240 22.99 60.92 -23.14
C ALA A 240 22.51 61.80 -24.30
N VAL A 241 21.33 61.53 -24.86
CA VAL A 241 20.69 62.35 -25.90
C VAL A 241 20.44 63.76 -25.39
N VAL A 242 19.82 63.91 -24.21
CA VAL A 242 19.58 65.24 -23.60
C VAL A 242 20.88 66.03 -23.42
N ARG A 243 21.96 65.38 -22.97
CA ARG A 243 23.28 66.04 -22.85
C ARG A 243 23.85 66.45 -24.21
N ALA A 244 23.69 65.62 -25.24
CA ALA A 244 24.17 65.92 -26.58
C ALA A 244 23.36 67.06 -27.23
N GLU A 245 22.04 67.06 -27.08
CA GLU A 245 21.14 68.12 -27.54
C GLU A 245 21.48 69.46 -26.88
N GLU A 246 21.69 69.46 -25.55
CA GLU A 246 22.07 70.67 -24.82
C GLU A 246 23.43 71.20 -25.28
N LYS A 247 24.42 70.32 -25.50
CA LYS A 247 25.72 70.71 -26.06
C LYS A 247 25.60 71.30 -27.47
N ALA A 248 24.75 70.72 -28.32
CA ALA A 248 24.50 71.23 -29.66
C ALA A 248 23.82 72.61 -29.61
N ARG A 249 22.85 72.81 -28.71
CA ARG A 249 22.19 74.09 -28.48
C ARG A 249 23.16 75.17 -28.03
N VAL A 250 24.05 74.87 -27.08
CA VAL A 250 25.12 75.79 -26.63
C VAL A 250 26.05 76.12 -27.79
N SER A 251 26.52 75.14 -28.55
CA SER A 251 27.40 75.39 -29.71
C SER A 251 26.72 76.21 -30.80
N ALA A 252 25.41 76.03 -31.02
CA ALA A 252 24.64 76.82 -31.97
C ALA A 252 24.49 78.28 -31.50
N ALA A 253 24.22 78.49 -30.21
CA ALA A 253 24.18 79.83 -29.61
C ALA A 253 25.54 80.55 -29.71
N ASP A 254 26.65 79.85 -29.47
CA ASP A 254 28.00 80.39 -29.62
C ASP A 254 28.31 80.77 -31.07
N ALA A 255 27.92 79.92 -32.04
CA ALA A 255 28.09 80.21 -33.46
C ALA A 255 27.27 81.42 -33.91
N ASP A 256 26.02 81.52 -33.47
CA ASP A 256 25.15 82.67 -33.75
C ASP A 256 25.71 83.97 -33.16
N MET A 257 26.28 83.93 -31.95
CA MET A 257 26.96 85.07 -31.35
C MET A 257 28.17 85.53 -32.18
N ARG A 258 29.02 84.59 -32.65
CA ARG A 258 30.15 84.92 -33.53
C ARG A 258 29.70 85.50 -34.87
N ILE A 259 28.61 84.99 -35.43
CA ILE A 259 28.01 85.54 -36.66
C ILE A 259 27.53 86.97 -36.41
N LYS A 260 26.78 87.21 -35.33
CA LYS A 260 26.33 88.56 -34.95
C LYS A 260 27.51 89.53 -34.77
N GLU A 261 28.58 89.09 -34.13
CA GLU A 261 29.81 89.88 -33.98
C GLU A 261 30.46 90.17 -35.34
N ALA A 262 30.57 89.18 -36.23
CA ALA A 262 31.11 89.34 -37.57
C ALA A 262 30.25 90.27 -38.45
N VAL A 263 28.92 90.18 -38.35
CA VAL A 263 27.97 91.08 -39.03
C VAL A 263 28.15 92.51 -38.52
N SER A 264 28.24 92.72 -37.21
CA SER A 264 28.49 94.05 -36.63
C SER A 264 29.81 94.65 -37.12
N LYS A 265 30.88 93.85 -37.22
CA LYS A 265 32.17 94.27 -37.79
C LYS A 265 32.09 94.57 -39.30
N LEU A 266 31.32 93.78 -40.05
CA LEU A 266 31.09 94.03 -41.47
C LEU A 266 30.33 95.35 -41.68
N GLU A 267 29.31 95.60 -40.87
CA GLU A 267 28.54 96.85 -40.88
C GLU A 267 29.43 98.06 -40.54
N SER A 268 30.31 97.95 -39.54
CA SER A 268 31.26 99.03 -39.23
C SER A 268 32.25 99.26 -40.38
N ALA A 269 32.81 98.19 -40.95
CA ALA A 269 33.72 98.29 -42.10
C ALA A 269 33.01 98.84 -43.36
N ALA A 270 31.72 98.53 -43.55
CA ALA A 270 30.92 99.09 -44.64
C ALA A 270 30.69 100.60 -44.46
N LYS A 271 30.40 101.04 -43.23
CA LYS A 271 30.30 102.48 -42.90
C LYS A 271 31.63 103.19 -43.13
N GLU A 272 32.74 102.63 -42.65
CA GLU A 272 34.09 103.18 -42.89
C GLU A 272 34.40 103.27 -44.40
N LYS A 273 34.05 102.24 -45.19
CA LYS A 273 34.18 102.29 -46.65
C LYS A 273 33.34 103.41 -47.27
N GLU A 274 32.11 103.61 -46.81
CA GLU A 274 31.23 104.68 -47.29
C GLU A 274 31.80 106.07 -46.96
N GLU A 275 32.34 106.25 -45.75
CA GLU A 275 33.05 107.48 -45.35
C GLU A 275 34.32 107.71 -46.21
N LEU A 276 35.11 106.66 -46.48
CA LEU A 276 36.27 106.74 -47.36
C LEU A 276 35.89 107.08 -48.80
N LEU A 277 34.80 106.51 -49.32
CA LEU A 277 34.28 106.86 -50.64
C LEU A 277 33.86 108.33 -50.71
N ALA A 278 33.16 108.83 -49.68
CA ALA A 278 32.79 110.24 -49.59
C ALA A 278 34.03 111.15 -49.56
N LEU A 279 35.10 110.75 -48.85
CA LEU A 279 36.38 111.46 -48.85
C LEU A 279 37.03 111.45 -50.25
N VAL A 280 37.04 110.31 -50.93
CA VAL A 280 37.58 110.18 -52.29
C VAL A 280 36.79 111.05 -53.27
N ASP A 281 35.46 111.10 -53.18
CA ASP A 281 34.63 111.96 -54.03
C ASP A 281 34.85 113.44 -53.73
N ALA A 282 35.09 113.80 -52.47
CA ALA A 282 35.48 115.16 -52.08
C ALA A 282 36.86 115.54 -52.66
N LEU A 283 37.84 114.62 -52.59
CA LEU A 283 39.17 114.78 -53.19
C LEU A 283 39.11 114.87 -54.72
N LYS A 284 38.34 114.00 -55.38
CA LYS A 284 38.08 114.08 -56.84
C LYS A 284 37.47 115.42 -57.21
N SER A 285 36.48 115.87 -56.45
CA SER A 285 35.86 117.19 -56.66
C SER A 285 36.85 118.33 -56.43
N GLN A 286 37.82 118.17 -55.52
CA GLN A 286 38.89 119.13 -55.27
C GLN A 286 39.92 119.14 -56.42
N ILE A 287 40.30 117.98 -56.94
CA ILE A 287 41.15 117.83 -58.12
C ILE A 287 40.45 118.43 -59.34
N GLN A 288 39.18 118.13 -59.58
CA GLN A 288 38.42 118.70 -60.69
C GLN A 288 38.31 120.23 -60.58
N ARG A 289 38.11 120.78 -59.37
CA ARG A 289 38.19 122.23 -59.10
C ARG A 289 39.59 122.79 -59.40
N GLN A 290 40.65 122.09 -58.99
CA GLN A 290 42.03 122.45 -59.33
C GLN A 290 42.29 122.36 -60.83
N GLU A 291 41.77 121.37 -61.55
CA GLU A 291 41.86 121.21 -63.00
C GLU A 291 41.09 122.30 -63.75
N THR A 292 39.91 122.71 -63.26
CA THR A 292 39.20 123.88 -63.81
C THR A 292 39.92 125.19 -63.50
N SER A 293 40.55 125.29 -62.31
CA SER A 293 41.37 126.45 -61.91
C SER A 293 42.70 126.51 -62.67
N THR A 294 43.31 125.36 -63.00
CA THR A 294 44.52 125.27 -63.83
C THR A 294 44.19 125.39 -65.31
N LYS A 295 43.02 124.93 -65.79
CA LYS A 295 42.51 125.29 -67.13
C LYS A 295 42.23 126.78 -67.28
N GLN A 296 41.80 127.49 -66.23
CA GLN A 296 41.67 128.95 -66.23
C GLN A 296 43.02 129.71 -66.17
N ILE A 297 44.09 129.05 -65.71
CA ILE A 297 45.45 129.60 -65.65
C ILE A 297 46.29 129.15 -66.88
N CYS A 298 45.88 128.13 -67.61
CA CYS A 298 46.59 127.54 -68.75
C CYS A 298 45.97 127.83 -70.13
N GLU A 299 45.06 128.80 -70.26
CA GLU A 299 44.86 129.55 -71.53
C GLU A 299 45.87 130.69 -71.68
N GLU A 300 46.69 130.95 -70.66
CA GLU A 300 47.83 131.85 -70.73
C GLU A 300 49.12 131.09 -70.43
N ARG A 301 49.77 130.66 -71.52
CA ARG A 301 51.22 130.41 -71.69
C ARG A 301 51.65 128.96 -71.97
N SER A 302 51.83 128.74 -73.27
CA SER A 302 52.68 127.76 -73.97
C SER A 302 54.10 127.57 -73.38
N GLU A 303 54.57 126.32 -73.51
CA GLU A 303 55.93 125.88 -73.94
C GLU A 303 57.11 126.11 -72.96
N LEU A 304 58.05 125.18 -72.63
CA LEU A 304 58.61 123.99 -73.29
C LEU A 304 59.57 123.19 -72.33
N CYS A 305 59.68 121.87 -72.56
CA CYS A 305 60.90 121.01 -72.66
C CYS A 305 61.83 120.63 -71.45
N SER A 306 61.85 119.30 -71.15
CA SER A 306 63.01 118.36 -70.98
C SER A 306 64.09 118.60 -69.89
N THR A 307 64.76 117.63 -69.23
CA THR A 307 65.15 116.23 -69.51
C THR A 307 65.92 115.67 -68.29
N SER A 308 65.95 114.33 -68.09
CA SER A 308 67.15 113.48 -67.79
C SER A 308 66.78 112.17 -67.05
N LYS A 309 66.74 111.01 -67.74
CA LYS A 309 67.64 109.81 -67.66
C LYS A 309 67.70 109.11 -66.30
N HIS A 310 67.72 107.78 -66.13
CA HIS A 310 67.86 106.58 -66.99
C HIS A 310 67.84 105.35 -66.04
N MET A 311 67.17 104.25 -66.40
CA MET A 311 67.69 102.86 -66.45
C MET A 311 66.52 101.87 -66.59
N ASP A 312 66.46 101.21 -67.75
CA ASP A 312 65.77 99.96 -67.97
C ASP A 312 66.50 98.83 -67.22
N MET A 313 65.76 97.81 -66.80
CA MET A 313 66.14 96.42 -67.04
C MET A 313 64.87 95.58 -67.24
N ASP A 314 64.94 94.78 -68.30
CA ASP A 314 64.02 93.75 -68.75
C ASP A 314 64.02 92.49 -67.85
N ASP A 315 63.09 91.60 -68.22
CA ASP A 315 63.22 90.13 -68.31
C ASP A 315 62.91 89.19 -67.13
N ASP A 316 61.94 88.31 -67.44
CA ASP A 316 61.93 86.84 -67.34
C ASP A 316 62.26 86.12 -66.02
N ASN A 317 61.24 85.42 -65.48
CA ASN A 317 61.15 83.95 -65.56
C ASN A 317 59.80 83.48 -64.95
N VAL A 318 58.87 82.92 -65.72
CA VAL A 318 58.61 81.48 -65.99
C VAL A 318 58.78 80.49 -64.82
N ASP A 319 57.66 79.80 -64.59
CA ASP A 319 57.46 78.36 -64.40
C ASP A 319 58.09 77.55 -63.25
N LYS A 320 57.16 76.93 -62.51
CA LYS A 320 56.99 75.50 -62.21
C LYS A 320 58.00 74.71 -61.37
N ALA A 321 57.33 73.87 -60.57
CA ALA A 321 57.71 72.53 -60.10
C ALA A 321 58.66 72.51 -58.88
N CYS A 322 58.54 71.58 -57.94
CA CYS A 322 58.00 70.21 -57.99
C CYS A 322 57.18 69.96 -56.70
N LEU A 323 56.08 69.20 -56.69
CA LEU A 323 56.01 67.74 -56.85
C LEU A 323 57.05 66.98 -56.01
N SER A 324 56.54 66.24 -55.03
CA SER A 324 56.73 64.79 -54.84
C SER A 324 55.94 64.43 -53.57
N ASP A 325 55.22 63.33 -53.45
CA ASP A 325 54.84 62.26 -54.37
C ASP A 325 53.89 61.33 -53.59
N THR A 326 52.93 60.73 -54.31
CA THR A 326 52.29 59.40 -54.14
C THR A 326 51.80 58.90 -52.75
N ASP A 327 50.66 58.23 -52.59
CA ASP A 327 50.01 57.24 -53.46
C ASP A 327 48.48 57.16 -53.26
N LEU A 328 47.79 56.74 -54.32
CA LEU A 328 46.41 56.24 -54.31
C LEU A 328 46.42 54.71 -54.07
N ILE A 329 45.54 54.28 -53.14
CA ILE A 329 44.66 53.08 -53.10
C ILE A 329 45.09 51.81 -53.87
N PRO A 330 44.87 50.60 -53.29
CA PRO A 330 43.62 49.93 -53.68
C PRO A 330 42.87 49.22 -52.55
N ILE A 331 41.55 49.18 -52.75
CA ILE A 331 40.60 48.23 -52.17
C ILE A 331 40.94 46.82 -52.70
N ALA A 332 41.00 45.83 -51.82
CA ALA A 332 40.57 44.47 -52.11
C ALA A 332 40.33 43.69 -50.80
N GLU A 333 39.12 43.17 -50.67
CA GLU A 333 38.72 42.13 -49.73
C GLU A 333 39.57 40.86 -49.94
N ASN A 334 39.99 40.21 -48.86
CA ASN A 334 39.86 38.76 -48.72
C ASN A 334 40.14 38.29 -47.29
N ILE A 335 39.14 37.55 -46.80
CA ILE A 335 39.10 36.55 -45.73
C ILE A 335 40.37 35.68 -45.66
N VAL A 336 40.90 35.41 -44.45
CA VAL A 336 41.25 34.07 -43.89
C VAL A 336 41.48 34.18 -42.36
N GLU A 337 40.99 33.16 -41.67
CA GLU A 337 40.99 32.78 -40.25
C GLU A 337 42.34 32.45 -39.57
N LEU A 338 42.31 32.52 -38.22
CA LEU A 338 42.96 31.67 -37.17
C LEU A 338 44.50 31.70 -36.93
N ASP A 339 44.91 32.13 -35.72
CA ASP A 339 45.25 31.33 -34.51
C ASP A 339 45.76 32.28 -33.40
N ASP A 340 45.19 32.29 -32.20
CA ASP A 340 45.52 31.47 -31.01
C ASP A 340 46.99 31.55 -30.54
N GLU A 341 47.26 32.45 -29.58
CA GLU A 341 48.11 32.10 -28.44
C GLU A 341 47.73 32.96 -27.22
N GLY A 342 47.45 32.26 -26.11
CA GLY A 342 46.93 32.83 -24.89
C GLY A 342 47.97 33.47 -23.98
N VAL A 343 47.48 34.28 -23.04
CA VAL A 343 48.17 34.51 -21.76
C VAL A 343 47.14 34.44 -20.63
N ASP A 344 47.36 33.43 -19.79
CA ASP A 344 46.66 33.07 -18.57
C ASP A 344 47.11 33.99 -17.42
N ILE A 345 46.17 34.61 -16.69
CA ILE A 345 46.43 35.11 -15.32
C ILE A 345 45.27 34.70 -14.43
N ARG A 346 45.57 33.76 -13.54
CA ARG A 346 44.70 33.23 -12.49
C ARG A 346 45.07 33.79 -11.10
N THR A 347 44.02 34.25 -10.42
CA THR A 347 43.67 34.10 -8.98
C THR A 347 44.43 34.85 -7.87
N ILE A 348 43.65 35.53 -7.01
CA ILE A 348 43.59 35.53 -5.52
C ILE A 348 42.33 36.36 -5.17
N GLY A 349 41.37 35.98 -4.32
CA GLY A 349 41.16 34.83 -3.46
C GLY A 349 39.74 34.88 -2.86
N ASP A 350 39.27 33.73 -2.40
CA ASP A 350 37.94 33.48 -1.85
C ASP A 350 37.67 34.25 -0.56
N THR A 351 36.41 34.67 -0.36
CA THR A 351 35.86 34.91 0.98
C THR A 351 34.45 34.33 1.03
N GLU A 352 34.35 33.14 1.62
CA GLU A 352 33.13 32.49 2.05
C GLU A 352 32.28 33.45 2.90
N TRP A 353 31.00 33.59 2.56
CA TRP A 353 29.98 34.03 3.50
C TRP A 353 28.89 32.97 3.49
N GLU A 354 28.99 32.06 4.45
CA GLU A 354 27.90 31.17 4.84
C GLU A 354 26.73 31.97 5.44
N ASN A 355 25.53 31.48 5.15
CA ASN A 355 24.29 31.83 5.83
C ASN A 355 24.39 31.69 7.35
N PRO A 356 23.65 32.54 8.09
CA PRO A 356 22.89 32.03 9.23
C PRO A 356 21.40 32.36 9.12
N HIS A 357 20.62 31.37 9.56
CA HIS A 357 19.17 31.32 9.60
C HIS A 357 18.46 32.46 10.36
N SER A 358 17.21 32.69 9.95
CA SER A 358 16.02 33.08 10.73
C SER A 358 16.12 34.25 11.71
N SER A 359 15.25 35.24 11.55
CA SER A 359 14.04 35.40 12.36
C SER A 359 13.37 36.75 12.07
N GLU A 360 12.03 36.71 11.94
CA GLU A 360 11.04 37.76 12.20
C GLU A 360 11.08 39.05 11.35
N VAL A 361 9.95 39.57 10.84
CA VAL A 361 8.84 40.17 11.61
C VAL A 361 7.59 40.34 10.71
N SER A 362 6.43 39.91 11.23
CA SER A 362 5.03 40.44 11.16
C SER A 362 4.42 40.96 9.86
N ASP A 363 3.10 41.04 9.66
CA ASP A 363 1.84 40.57 10.29
C ASP A 363 0.77 41.05 9.29
N VAL A 364 -0.11 40.19 8.77
CA VAL A 364 -1.49 40.61 8.43
C VAL A 364 -2.41 39.41 8.64
N ARG A 365 -3.31 39.56 9.61
CA ARG A 365 -4.47 38.70 9.84
C ARG A 365 -5.50 38.93 8.75
N GLU A 366 -6.15 37.87 8.29
CA GLU A 366 -7.44 37.98 7.59
C GLU A 366 -8.53 37.26 8.39
N VAL A 367 -9.70 37.90 8.42
CA VAL A 367 -10.86 37.63 9.26
C VAL A 367 -12.03 37.28 8.33
N THR A 368 -12.63 36.10 8.53
CA THR A 368 -14.01 35.65 8.11
C THR A 368 -14.28 35.59 6.59
N THR A 369 -15.10 34.69 6.04
CA THR A 369 -16.52 34.45 6.33
C THR A 369 -17.00 33.07 5.83
N GLU A 370 -17.91 32.47 6.59
CA GLU A 370 -18.77 31.36 6.20
C GLU A 370 -19.73 31.75 5.06
N ALA A 371 -19.86 30.86 4.07
CA ALA A 371 -20.92 30.67 3.08
C ALA A 371 -20.50 29.38 2.33
N GLU A 372 -21.30 28.35 2.07
CA GLU A 372 -22.72 28.29 1.75
C GLU A 372 -23.18 26.83 1.88
N GLU A 373 -24.47 26.68 2.11
CA GLU A 373 -25.27 25.46 2.09
C GLU A 373 -25.17 24.72 0.75
N ASN A 374 -25.10 23.38 0.78
CA ASN A 374 -25.85 22.44 -0.08
C ASN A 374 -25.15 21.07 -0.12
N SER A 375 -25.49 20.19 0.83
CA SER A 375 -25.29 18.75 0.66
C SER A 375 -26.60 18.15 0.20
N LEU A 376 -26.68 17.85 -1.10
CA LEU A 376 -27.78 17.13 -1.73
C LEU A 376 -27.87 15.70 -1.18
N ASP A 377 -29.10 15.30 -0.88
CA ASP A 377 -29.51 13.97 -0.45
C ASP A 377 -29.05 12.86 -1.40
N ILE A 378 -28.50 11.79 -0.83
CA ILE A 378 -28.24 10.52 -1.51
C ILE A 378 -29.56 9.72 -1.51
N PRO A 379 -30.14 9.32 -2.66
CA PRO A 379 -31.31 8.46 -2.65
C PRO A 379 -30.89 7.03 -2.28
N VAL A 380 -31.37 6.57 -1.13
CA VAL A 380 -31.36 5.15 -0.73
C VAL A 380 -32.45 4.45 -1.53
N ASP A 381 -32.02 3.60 -2.48
CA ASP A 381 -32.90 2.72 -3.23
C ASP A 381 -33.54 1.70 -2.26
N SER A 382 -34.81 1.93 -1.92
CA SER A 382 -35.60 1.06 -1.09
C SER A 382 -36.42 0.15 -2.00
N GLN A 383 -36.01 -1.12 -2.13
CA GLN A 383 -36.87 -2.15 -2.71
C GLN A 383 -38.10 -2.37 -1.81
N PRO A 384 -39.32 -2.46 -2.36
CA PRO A 384 -40.47 -2.87 -1.57
C PRO A 384 -40.44 -4.39 -1.35
N VAL A 385 -40.39 -4.77 -0.07
CA VAL A 385 -40.89 -6.06 0.41
C VAL A 385 -42.42 -5.99 0.34
N ALA A 386 -43.03 -6.88 -0.44
CA ALA A 386 -44.43 -7.22 -0.28
C ALA A 386 -44.51 -8.73 0.01
N ASP A 387 -44.77 -9.02 1.29
CA ASP A 387 -45.40 -10.25 1.73
C ASP A 387 -46.75 -10.39 1.02
N ASP A 388 -47.01 -11.56 0.44
CA ASP A 388 -48.39 -12.02 0.27
C ASP A 388 -48.54 -13.46 0.76
N THR A 389 -49.11 -13.48 1.96
CA THR A 389 -49.78 -14.51 2.73
C THR A 389 -50.49 -15.59 1.90
N PHE A 390 -50.22 -16.82 2.31
CA PHE A 390 -50.99 -18.05 2.13
C PHE A 390 -52.51 -17.87 2.37
N GLN A 391 -53.35 -18.27 1.42
CA GLN A 391 -54.67 -18.86 1.68
C GLN A 391 -55.13 -19.67 0.44
N GLY A 392 -55.21 -21.00 0.61
CA GLY A 392 -55.66 -21.95 -0.42
C GLY A 392 -55.02 -23.32 -0.26
#